data_AF-A0A2E4XXX7-F1
#
_entry.id   AF-A0A2E4XXX7-F1
#
_cell.length_a   1.000
_cell.length_b   1.000
_cell.length_c   1.000
_cell.angle_alpha   90.00
_cell.angle_beta   90.00
_cell.angle_gamma   90.00
#
_symmetry.space_group_name_H-M   'P 1'
#
loop_
_entity.id
_entity.type
_entity.pdbx_description
1 polymer ?
#
loop_
_entity_poly.entity_id
_entity_poly.type
_entity_poly.pdbx_seq_one_letter_code
_entity_poly.pdbx_strand_id
1 'polypeptide(L)'
;MLNAINAPMKERKDPKSGNPMNIIQDLYSAIKSEKYTNIDPNHAKFEKTYLFNQVFEKRKDIALANLYGILKPEFEEKAKQGDANAQFQLGLQYLSGKGVAKDPVEAEIWLTKSAGQGNANAQYTLARMYHEGQGVPQNYKAAVNWYTKAAEYGHKHAQHHLGMMYHKGLGVEKNEQTAKKWWGRATLQGYRVDEDSGSETTGK
;
A
#
# COMPACT_ATOMS: atom_id res chain seq x y z
N MET A 1 -4.24 20.38 -36.22
CA MET A 1 -3.45 19.73 -35.14
C MET A 1 -4.29 19.00 -34.08
N LEU A 2 -5.64 19.10 -34.05
CA LEU A 2 -6.47 18.40 -33.05
C LEU A 2 -6.80 16.92 -33.39
N ASN A 3 -6.58 16.48 -34.63
CA ASN A 3 -7.05 15.16 -35.09
C ASN A 3 -6.12 13.98 -34.76
N ALA A 4 -4.95 14.22 -34.14
CA ALA A 4 -3.98 13.15 -33.84
C ALA A 4 -4.21 12.47 -32.47
N ILE A 5 -5.07 13.03 -31.61
CA ILE A 5 -5.25 12.59 -30.22
C ILE A 5 -6.40 11.58 -30.08
N ASN A 6 -7.36 11.53 -31.01
CA ASN A 6 -8.58 10.72 -30.90
C ASN A 6 -8.62 9.45 -31.78
N ALA A 7 -7.54 9.08 -32.46
CA ALA A 7 -7.54 7.84 -33.25
C ALA A 7 -7.35 6.61 -32.33
N PRO A 8 -8.17 5.55 -32.48
CA PRO A 8 -8.00 4.32 -31.70
C PRO A 8 -6.62 3.69 -31.98
N MET A 9 -5.95 3.19 -30.94
CA MET A 9 -4.58 2.63 -30.96
C MET A 9 -4.30 1.57 -32.04
N LYS A 10 -5.32 1.04 -32.74
CA LYS A 10 -5.21 -0.05 -33.71
C LYS A 10 -4.72 0.37 -35.12
N GLU A 11 -4.65 1.66 -35.45
CA GLU A 11 -4.34 2.08 -36.83
C GLU A 11 -2.94 2.66 -37.07
N ARG A 12 -2.06 2.69 -36.06
CA ARG A 12 -0.66 3.08 -36.29
C ARG A 12 0.11 1.92 -36.92
N LYS A 13 0.20 1.90 -38.25
CA LYS A 13 1.05 0.98 -39.01
C LYS A 13 2.52 1.22 -38.67
N ASP A 14 3.08 0.25 -37.93
CA ASP A 14 4.49 -0.02 -37.62
C ASP A 14 5.41 1.14 -37.21
N PRO A 15 5.55 1.41 -35.90
CA PRO A 15 6.79 1.89 -35.34
C PRO A 15 7.70 0.68 -35.08
N LYS A 16 8.56 0.35 -36.05
CA LYS A 16 9.59 -0.68 -35.85
C LYS A 16 10.46 -0.28 -34.65
N SER A 17 10.55 -1.20 -33.69
CA SER A 17 11.11 -1.11 -32.32
C SER A 17 10.15 -0.68 -31.20
N GLY A 18 8.95 -1.27 -31.16
CA GLY A 18 8.50 -2.23 -30.13
C GLY A 18 8.98 -2.14 -28.67
N ASN A 19 9.47 -1.01 -28.18
CA ASN A 19 9.76 -0.76 -26.78
C ASN A 19 8.93 0.44 -26.31
N PRO A 20 7.90 0.22 -25.47
CA PRO A 20 7.08 1.30 -24.94
C PRO A 20 7.89 2.39 -24.20
N MET A 21 9.11 2.08 -23.76
CA MET A 21 10.05 3.05 -23.19
C MET A 21 10.42 4.16 -24.20
N ASN A 22 10.61 3.84 -25.48
CA ASN A 22 10.89 4.83 -26.51
C ASN A 22 9.70 5.77 -26.72
N ILE A 23 8.47 5.24 -26.65
CA ILE A 23 7.24 6.04 -26.82
C ILE A 23 7.06 7.02 -25.66
N ILE A 24 7.31 6.59 -24.42
CA ILE A 24 7.22 7.47 -23.24
C ILE A 24 8.38 8.49 -23.24
N GLN A 25 9.59 8.06 -23.58
CA GLN A 25 10.76 8.95 -23.63
C GLN A 25 10.63 9.99 -24.76
N ASP A 26 10.05 9.61 -25.89
CA ASP A 26 9.73 10.52 -27.00
C ASP A 26 8.62 11.49 -26.61
N LEU A 27 7.57 11.03 -25.93
CA LEU A 27 6.52 11.91 -25.39
C LEU A 27 7.08 12.87 -24.34
N TYR A 28 7.93 12.40 -23.43
CA TYR A 28 8.58 13.22 -22.40
C TYR A 28 9.52 14.26 -23.01
N SER A 29 10.34 13.85 -23.98
CA SER A 29 11.25 14.73 -24.71
C SER A 29 10.47 15.71 -25.59
N ALA A 30 9.35 15.32 -26.19
CA ALA A 30 8.46 16.20 -26.95
C ALA A 30 7.79 17.24 -26.04
N ILE A 31 7.28 16.84 -24.88
CA ILE A 31 6.70 17.77 -23.88
C ILE A 31 7.76 18.76 -23.36
N LYS A 32 9.00 18.30 -23.16
CA LYS A 32 10.12 19.14 -22.70
C LYS A 32 10.70 20.03 -23.81
N SER A 33 10.66 19.61 -25.07
CA SER A 33 11.25 20.33 -26.21
C SER A 33 10.26 21.23 -26.96
N GLU A 34 8.95 21.02 -26.84
CA GLU A 34 7.95 21.91 -27.42
C GLU A 34 7.67 23.13 -26.52
N LYS A 35 8.44 24.21 -26.72
CA LYS A 35 8.01 25.63 -26.62
C LYS A 35 7.03 26.02 -25.48
N TYR A 36 7.37 25.79 -24.20
CA TYR A 36 6.68 26.42 -23.06
C TYR A 36 7.51 27.50 -22.35
N THR A 37 8.40 28.20 -23.07
CA THR A 37 9.12 29.37 -22.53
C THR A 37 8.36 30.69 -22.72
N ASN A 38 7.20 30.71 -23.40
CA ASN A 38 6.44 31.94 -23.68
C ASN A 38 4.92 31.71 -23.71
N ILE A 39 4.32 31.25 -22.62
CA ILE A 39 2.86 31.27 -22.47
C ILE A 39 2.53 32.13 -21.25
N ASP A 40 1.65 33.10 -21.48
CA ASP A 40 1.07 33.97 -20.44
C ASP A 40 0.64 33.11 -19.22
N PRO A 41 1.16 33.39 -18.02
CA PRO A 41 0.84 32.64 -16.81
C PRO A 41 -0.66 32.67 -16.44
N ASN A 42 -1.48 33.53 -17.06
CA ASN A 42 -2.92 33.61 -16.85
C ASN A 42 -3.76 32.75 -17.82
N HIS A 43 -3.14 32.02 -18.75
CA HIS A 43 -3.89 31.20 -19.70
C HIS A 43 -4.27 29.85 -19.05
N ALA A 44 -5.57 29.51 -18.97
CA ALA A 44 -6.11 28.27 -18.37
C ALA A 44 -5.54 26.94 -18.94
N LYS A 45 -4.80 27.02 -20.04
CA LYS A 45 -4.04 25.90 -20.63
C LYS A 45 -2.76 25.59 -19.83
N PHE A 46 -2.16 26.62 -19.21
CA PHE A 46 -0.96 26.50 -18.37
C PHE A 46 -1.28 25.81 -17.04
N GLU A 47 -2.40 26.14 -16.39
CA GLU A 47 -2.86 25.41 -15.20
C GLU A 47 -3.13 23.94 -15.49
N LYS A 48 -3.81 23.60 -16.60
CA LYS A 48 -4.05 22.20 -16.97
C LYS A 48 -2.75 21.44 -17.29
N THR A 49 -1.82 22.06 -18.01
CA THR A 49 -0.52 21.44 -18.32
C THR A 49 0.36 21.33 -17.09
N TYR A 50 0.34 22.30 -16.18
CA TYR A 50 1.10 22.28 -14.93
C TYR A 50 0.55 21.23 -13.95
N LEU A 51 -0.78 21.17 -13.79
CA LEU A 51 -1.43 20.15 -12.96
C LEU A 51 -1.25 18.76 -13.58
N PHE A 52 -1.34 18.63 -14.90
CA PHE A 52 -1.03 17.39 -15.61
C PHE A 52 0.43 16.99 -15.42
N ASN A 53 1.39 17.92 -15.51
CA ASN A 53 2.80 17.63 -15.27
C ASN A 53 3.09 17.31 -13.80
N GLN A 54 2.47 17.96 -12.83
CA GLN A 54 2.61 17.57 -11.42
C GLN A 54 2.02 16.19 -11.15
N VAL A 55 0.86 15.88 -11.72
CA VAL A 55 0.21 14.57 -11.57
C VAL A 55 0.98 13.49 -12.34
N PHE A 56 1.50 13.80 -13.53
CA PHE A 56 2.29 12.90 -14.36
C PHE A 56 3.65 12.64 -13.74
N GLU A 57 4.38 13.65 -13.27
CA GLU A 57 5.66 13.46 -12.56
C GLU A 57 5.47 12.68 -11.25
N LYS A 58 4.38 12.91 -10.51
CA LYS A 58 4.05 12.11 -9.31
C LYS A 58 3.61 10.68 -9.64
N ARG A 59 3.08 10.41 -10.83
CA ARG A 59 2.54 9.10 -11.22
C ARG A 59 3.35 8.38 -12.31
N LYS A 60 4.45 8.97 -12.80
CA LYS A 60 5.28 8.36 -13.85
C LYS A 60 5.83 7.02 -13.38
N ASP A 61 6.16 6.92 -12.10
CA ASP A 61 6.69 5.69 -11.50
C ASP A 61 5.65 4.57 -11.52
N ILE A 62 4.36 4.92 -11.35
CA ILE A 62 3.23 3.99 -11.50
C ILE A 62 3.04 3.61 -12.97
N ALA A 63 3.15 4.57 -13.90
CA ALA A 63 3.04 4.31 -15.32
C ALA A 63 4.18 3.40 -15.83
N LEU A 64 5.42 3.61 -15.37
CA LEU A 64 6.57 2.76 -15.65
C LEU A 64 6.42 1.38 -14.99
N ALA A 65 5.97 1.29 -13.73
CA ALA A 65 5.72 0.02 -13.05
C ALA A 65 4.65 -0.85 -13.74
N ASN A 66 3.59 -0.20 -14.24
CA ASN A 66 2.53 -0.84 -15.03
C ASN A 66 3.04 -1.31 -16.39
N LEU A 67 3.96 -0.55 -17.01
CA LEU A 67 4.55 -0.88 -18.30
C LEU A 67 5.51 -2.08 -18.23
N TYR A 68 6.25 -2.22 -17.13
CA TYR A 68 7.20 -3.32 -16.92
C TYR A 68 6.58 -4.57 -16.28
N GLY A 69 5.24 -4.62 -16.10
CA GLY A 69 4.54 -5.77 -15.51
C GLY A 69 4.91 -6.04 -14.05
N ILE A 70 5.43 -5.03 -13.35
CA ILE A 70 5.92 -5.17 -11.98
C ILE A 70 4.74 -5.04 -11.00
N LEU A 71 3.74 -4.21 -11.33
CA LEU A 71 2.42 -4.22 -10.73
C LEU A 71 1.52 -5.20 -11.51
N LYS A 72 1.00 -6.26 -10.87
CA LYS A 72 -0.02 -7.11 -11.51
C LYS A 72 -1.31 -6.28 -11.66
N PRO A 73 -1.77 -5.94 -12.87
CA PRO A 73 -2.92 -5.04 -13.07
C PRO A 73 -4.19 -5.55 -12.38
N GLU A 74 -4.31 -6.87 -12.27
CA GLU A 74 -5.41 -7.55 -11.61
C GLU A 74 -5.56 -7.15 -10.12
N PHE A 75 -4.47 -6.95 -9.38
CA PHE A 75 -4.56 -6.52 -7.98
C PHE A 75 -4.93 -5.05 -7.86
N GLU A 76 -4.46 -4.19 -8.76
CA GLU A 76 -4.81 -2.77 -8.75
C GLU A 76 -6.30 -2.57 -9.06
N GLU A 77 -6.82 -3.29 -10.05
CA GLU A 77 -8.24 -3.26 -10.39
C GLU A 77 -9.11 -3.79 -9.24
N LYS A 78 -8.79 -4.95 -8.68
CA LYS A 78 -9.51 -5.52 -7.53
C LYS A 78 -9.45 -4.60 -6.30
N ALA A 79 -8.29 -3.99 -6.04
CA ALA A 79 -8.13 -3.04 -4.93
C ALA A 79 -9.02 -1.80 -5.12
N LYS A 80 -9.12 -1.28 -6.35
CA LYS A 80 -10.03 -0.18 -6.71
C LYS A 80 -11.50 -0.58 -6.61
N GLN A 81 -11.84 -1.83 -6.89
CA GLN A 81 -13.19 -2.40 -6.71
C GLN A 81 -13.54 -2.68 -5.24
N GLY A 82 -12.59 -2.49 -4.31
CA GLY A 82 -12.85 -2.59 -2.87
C GLY A 82 -12.35 -3.87 -2.22
N ASP A 83 -11.74 -4.80 -2.96
CA ASP A 83 -11.27 -6.07 -2.39
C ASP A 83 -10.20 -5.84 -1.31
N ALA A 84 -10.52 -6.21 -0.06
CA ALA A 84 -9.66 -5.94 1.09
C ALA A 84 -8.29 -6.64 1.00
N ASN A 85 -8.23 -7.82 0.38
CA ASN A 85 -6.98 -8.56 0.24
C ASN A 85 -6.08 -7.92 -0.83
N ALA A 86 -6.66 -7.51 -1.96
CA ALA A 86 -5.96 -6.79 -3.01
C ALA A 86 -5.45 -5.43 -2.51
N GLN A 87 -6.25 -4.70 -1.73
CA GLN A 87 -5.82 -3.46 -1.07
C GLN A 87 -4.66 -3.70 -0.11
N PHE A 88 -4.70 -4.78 0.68
CA PHE A 88 -3.59 -5.15 1.56
C PHE A 88 -2.31 -5.45 0.76
N GLN A 89 -2.42 -6.26 -0.29
CA GLN A 89 -1.27 -6.60 -1.14
C GLN A 89 -0.68 -5.37 -1.83
N LEU A 90 -1.53 -4.47 -2.36
CA LEU A 90 -1.09 -3.23 -2.98
C LEU A 90 -0.37 -2.32 -1.98
N GLY A 91 -0.90 -2.22 -0.75
CA GLY A 91 -0.23 -1.51 0.34
C GLY A 91 1.16 -2.09 0.67
N LEU A 92 1.31 -3.43 0.71
CA LEU A 92 2.60 -4.07 0.92
C LEU A 92 3.59 -3.83 -0.23
N GLN A 93 3.11 -3.79 -1.47
CA GLN A 93 3.93 -3.49 -2.64
C GLN A 93 4.52 -2.07 -2.55
N TYR A 94 3.70 -1.08 -2.25
CA TYR A 94 4.16 0.30 -2.01
C TYR A 94 5.09 0.40 -0.80
N LEU A 95 4.83 -0.34 0.29
CA LEU A 95 5.68 -0.30 1.48
C LEU A 95 7.07 -0.91 1.24
N SER A 96 7.14 -1.99 0.46
CA SER A 96 8.36 -2.73 0.17
C SER A 96 9.12 -2.23 -1.08
N GLY A 97 8.45 -1.51 -1.98
CA GLY A 97 8.99 -1.21 -3.30
C GLY A 97 9.05 -2.42 -4.24
N LYS A 98 8.38 -3.53 -3.89
CA LYS A 98 8.29 -4.70 -4.77
C LYS A 98 7.10 -4.51 -5.70
N GLY A 99 7.35 -4.39 -7.00
CA GLY A 99 6.25 -4.18 -7.94
C GLY A 99 6.06 -2.73 -8.37
N VAL A 100 6.44 -1.79 -7.52
CA VAL A 100 6.20 -0.35 -7.65
C VAL A 100 7.32 0.41 -6.97
N ALA A 101 7.50 1.70 -7.28
CA ALA A 101 8.35 2.55 -6.46
C ALA A 101 7.87 2.52 -5.01
N LYS A 102 8.82 2.46 -4.06
CA LYS A 102 8.50 2.48 -2.65
C LYS A 102 7.85 3.83 -2.30
N ASP A 103 6.62 3.79 -1.83
CA ASP A 103 5.83 4.96 -1.43
C ASP A 103 5.06 4.64 -0.15
N PRO A 104 5.61 4.98 1.02
CA PRO A 104 4.93 4.71 2.28
C PRO A 104 3.61 5.47 2.48
N VAL A 105 3.40 6.59 1.79
CA VAL A 105 2.16 7.36 1.87
C VAL A 105 1.05 6.64 1.11
N GLU A 106 1.33 6.15 -0.11
CA GLU A 106 0.40 5.28 -0.82
C GLU A 106 0.16 3.96 -0.06
N ALA A 107 1.20 3.40 0.56
CA ALA A 107 1.04 2.23 1.41
C ALA A 107 0.05 2.47 2.56
N GLU A 108 0.17 3.60 3.27
CA GLU A 108 -0.76 3.99 4.34
C GLU A 108 -2.20 4.07 3.84
N ILE A 109 -2.43 4.68 2.66
CA ILE A 109 -3.77 4.81 2.06
C ILE A 109 -4.39 3.43 1.80
N TRP A 110 -3.68 2.54 1.12
CA TRP A 110 -4.19 1.22 0.77
C TRP A 110 -4.37 0.30 1.99
N LEU A 111 -3.42 0.34 2.93
CA LEU A 111 -3.52 -0.39 4.18
C LEU A 111 -4.67 0.11 5.05
N THR A 112 -4.92 1.41 5.09
CA THR A 112 -6.06 1.99 5.85
C THR A 112 -7.39 1.52 5.28
N LYS A 113 -7.55 1.48 3.95
CA LYS A 113 -8.77 0.95 3.31
C LYS A 113 -8.99 -0.52 3.66
N SER A 114 -7.96 -1.35 3.54
CA SER A 114 -8.04 -2.77 3.88
C SER A 114 -8.33 -2.99 5.38
N ALA A 115 -7.64 -2.25 6.25
CA ALA A 115 -7.79 -2.32 7.70
C ALA A 115 -9.19 -1.87 8.16
N GLY A 116 -9.77 -0.87 7.49
CA GLY A 116 -11.14 -0.40 7.71
C GLY A 116 -12.21 -1.45 7.40
N GLN A 117 -11.89 -2.43 6.54
CA GLN A 117 -12.74 -3.58 6.23
C GLN A 117 -12.52 -4.78 7.18
N GLY A 118 -11.72 -4.63 8.23
CA GLY A 118 -11.47 -5.69 9.20
C GLY A 118 -10.30 -6.62 8.86
N ASN A 119 -9.49 -6.32 7.84
CA ASN A 119 -8.32 -7.14 7.53
C ASN A 119 -7.26 -7.02 8.65
N ALA A 120 -7.13 -8.07 9.46
CA ALA A 120 -6.25 -8.08 10.64
C ALA A 120 -4.75 -7.89 10.29
N ASN A 121 -4.31 -8.41 9.14
CA ASN A 121 -2.92 -8.23 8.68
C ASN A 121 -2.65 -6.78 8.28
N ALA A 122 -3.62 -6.12 7.62
CA ALA A 122 -3.54 -4.70 7.30
C ALA A 122 -3.55 -3.83 8.56
N GLN A 123 -4.44 -4.13 9.52
CA GLN A 123 -4.48 -3.46 10.82
C GLN A 123 -3.14 -3.58 11.56
N TYR A 124 -2.56 -4.79 11.64
CA TYR A 124 -1.25 -5.00 12.24
C TYR A 124 -0.13 -4.24 11.52
N THR A 125 -0.13 -4.27 10.18
CA THR A 125 0.90 -3.59 9.38
C THR A 125 0.83 -2.07 9.55
N LEU A 126 -0.37 -1.50 9.51
CA LEU A 126 -0.60 -0.08 9.72
C LEU A 126 -0.23 0.36 11.14
N ALA A 127 -0.54 -0.48 12.14
CA ALA A 127 -0.11 -0.24 13.52
C ALA A 127 1.42 -0.17 13.64
N ARG A 128 2.13 -1.10 12.98
CA ARG A 128 3.60 -1.11 12.96
C ARG A 128 4.17 0.12 12.27
N MET A 129 3.58 0.55 11.16
CA MET A 129 4.02 1.78 10.47
C MET A 129 3.97 3.01 11.40
N TYR A 130 2.87 3.21 12.13
CA TYR A 130 2.79 4.29 13.11
C TYR A 130 3.66 4.09 14.34
N HIS A 131 3.86 2.84 14.78
CA HIS A 131 4.73 2.54 15.91
C HIS A 131 6.20 2.88 15.62
N GLU A 132 6.67 2.54 14.42
CA GLU A 132 8.07 2.71 14.01
C GLU A 132 8.32 4.05 13.30
N GLY A 133 7.27 4.76 12.90
CA GLY A 133 7.39 5.93 12.03
C GLY A 133 7.86 5.57 10.61
N GLN A 134 7.48 4.38 10.12
CA GLN A 134 7.94 3.88 8.82
C GLN A 134 7.20 4.59 7.68
N GLY A 135 7.75 5.73 7.28
CA GLY A 135 7.24 6.53 6.15
C GLY A 135 5.92 7.27 6.42
N VAL A 136 5.45 7.21 7.65
CA VAL A 136 4.45 8.10 8.25
C VAL A 136 5.03 8.65 9.56
N PRO A 137 4.61 9.83 10.05
CA PRO A 137 5.03 10.29 11.36
C PRO A 137 4.72 9.27 12.45
N GLN A 138 5.68 9.02 13.34
CA GLN A 138 5.48 8.11 14.46
C GLN A 138 4.31 8.60 15.33
N ASN A 139 3.39 7.69 15.63
CA ASN A 139 2.21 7.98 16.42
C ASN A 139 1.78 6.75 17.22
N TYR A 140 2.25 6.67 18.47
CA TYR A 140 1.92 5.55 19.34
C TYR A 140 0.43 5.42 19.65
N LYS A 141 -0.34 6.52 19.68
CA LYS A 141 -1.80 6.44 19.89
C LYS A 141 -2.48 5.78 18.70
N ALA A 142 -2.11 6.15 17.48
CA ALA A 142 -2.61 5.51 16.27
C ALA A 142 -2.19 4.02 16.20
N ALA A 143 -0.94 3.72 16.56
CA ALA A 143 -0.44 2.35 16.63
C ALA A 143 -1.26 1.49 17.61
N VAL A 144 -1.50 1.98 18.83
CA VAL A 144 -2.33 1.29 19.83
C VAL A 144 -3.71 1.00 19.27
N ASN A 145 -4.37 1.98 18.64
CA ASN A 145 -5.71 1.80 18.09
C ASN A 145 -5.76 0.66 17.06
N TRP A 146 -4.80 0.63 16.14
CA TRP A 146 -4.75 -0.41 15.10
C TRP A 146 -4.29 -1.77 15.63
N TYR A 147 -3.32 -1.80 16.56
CA TYR A 147 -2.94 -3.05 17.24
C TYR A 147 -4.10 -3.62 18.04
N THR A 148 -4.90 -2.78 18.69
CA THR A 148 -6.08 -3.21 19.46
C THR A 148 -7.09 -3.91 18.56
N LYS A 149 -7.46 -3.29 17.43
CA LYS A 149 -8.36 -3.91 16.44
C LYS A 149 -7.85 -5.27 15.98
N ALA A 150 -6.58 -5.35 15.56
CA ALA A 150 -6.00 -6.62 15.12
C ALA A 150 -5.96 -7.67 16.25
N ALA A 151 -5.62 -7.24 17.47
CA ALA A 151 -5.49 -8.10 18.65
C ALA A 151 -6.84 -8.67 19.10
N GLU A 152 -7.92 -7.90 18.99
CA GLU A 152 -9.30 -8.31 19.29
C GLU A 152 -9.78 -9.41 18.34
N TYR A 153 -9.39 -9.35 17.06
CA TYR A 153 -9.61 -10.43 16.08
C TYR A 153 -8.59 -11.57 16.19
N GLY A 154 -7.79 -11.61 17.24
CA GLY A 154 -6.91 -12.73 17.53
C GLY A 154 -5.54 -12.68 16.86
N HIS A 155 -5.11 -11.55 16.28
CA HIS A 155 -3.79 -11.46 15.64
C HIS A 155 -2.66 -11.53 16.69
N LYS A 156 -2.01 -12.68 16.82
CA LYS A 156 -0.99 -12.99 17.83
C LYS A 156 0.11 -11.92 17.97
N HIS A 157 0.68 -11.45 16.86
CA HIS A 157 1.72 -10.42 16.92
C HIS A 157 1.18 -9.06 17.42
N ALA A 158 -0.07 -8.73 17.11
CA ALA A 158 -0.68 -7.48 17.55
C ALA A 158 -0.94 -7.53 19.05
N GLN A 159 -1.42 -8.67 19.57
CA GLN A 159 -1.56 -8.91 21.01
C GLN A 159 -0.22 -8.76 21.74
N HIS A 160 0.85 -9.33 21.19
CA HIS A 160 2.18 -9.19 21.78
C HIS A 160 2.65 -7.73 21.84
N HIS A 161 2.50 -6.99 20.74
CA HIS A 161 2.90 -5.58 20.67
C HIS A 161 2.05 -4.71 21.60
N LEU A 162 0.74 -4.96 21.68
CA LEU A 162 -0.15 -4.24 22.57
C LEU A 162 0.22 -4.48 24.05
N GLY A 163 0.59 -5.72 24.41
CA GLY A 163 1.12 -6.02 25.73
C GLY A 163 2.38 -5.19 26.05
N MET A 164 3.30 -5.09 25.09
CA MET A 164 4.51 -4.27 25.21
C MET A 164 4.19 -2.76 25.33
N MET A 165 3.22 -2.25 24.56
CA MET A 165 2.82 -0.84 24.62
C MET A 165 2.25 -0.47 25.99
N TYR A 166 1.41 -1.33 26.58
CA TYR A 166 0.90 -1.16 27.94
C TYR A 166 1.99 -1.29 29.01
N HIS A 167 2.95 -2.20 28.84
CA HIS A 167 4.06 -2.33 29.79
C HIS A 167 4.96 -1.08 29.81
N LYS A 168 5.19 -0.46 28.64
CA LYS A 168 6.05 0.73 28.50
C LYS A 168 5.30 2.06 28.61
N GLY A 169 3.97 2.07 28.61
CA GLY A 169 3.17 3.30 28.58
C GLY A 169 3.31 4.07 27.26
N LEU A 170 3.46 3.38 26.14
CA LEU A 170 3.65 4.00 24.83
C LEU A 170 2.29 4.21 24.16
N GLY A 171 1.86 5.47 24.01
CA GLY A 171 0.56 5.80 23.40
C GLY A 171 -0.67 5.44 24.25
N VAL A 172 -0.46 4.79 25.40
CA VAL A 172 -1.45 4.45 26.43
C VAL A 172 -0.84 4.66 27.80
N GLU A 173 -1.70 4.78 28.82
CA GLU A 173 -1.23 4.73 30.20
C GLU A 173 -0.58 3.38 30.50
N LYS A 174 0.55 3.41 31.21
CA LYS A 174 1.25 2.20 31.61
C LYS A 174 0.34 1.32 32.49
N ASN A 175 0.17 0.06 32.13
CA ASN A 175 -0.65 -0.89 32.87
C ASN A 175 -0.12 -2.33 32.75
N GLU A 176 0.54 -2.81 33.81
CA GLU A 176 1.14 -4.15 33.85
C GLU A 176 0.11 -5.29 33.80
N GLN A 177 -1.08 -5.10 34.37
CA GLN A 177 -2.13 -6.12 34.36
C GLN A 177 -2.67 -6.32 32.94
N THR A 178 -2.94 -5.22 32.23
CA THR A 178 -3.37 -5.24 30.84
C THR A 178 -2.27 -5.80 29.92
N ALA A 179 -1.00 -5.46 30.19
CA ALA A 179 0.13 -6.03 29.46
C ALA A 179 0.17 -7.57 29.55
N LYS A 180 0.11 -8.11 30.78
CA LYS A 180 0.07 -9.56 31.03
C LYS A 180 -1.14 -10.24 30.39
N LYS A 181 -2.32 -9.59 30.42
CA LYS A 181 -3.53 -10.11 29.76
C LYS A 181 -3.33 -10.29 28.25
N TRP A 182 -2.74 -9.30 27.58
CA TRP A 182 -2.48 -9.38 26.14
C TRP A 182 -1.40 -10.40 25.79
N TRP A 183 -0.32 -10.49 26.56
CA TRP A 183 0.69 -11.52 26.37
C TRP A 183 0.15 -12.94 26.61
N GLY A 184 -0.68 -13.13 27.64
CA GLY A 184 -1.34 -14.42 27.89
C GLY A 184 -2.25 -14.86 26.75
N ARG A 185 -2.95 -13.92 26.09
CA ARG A 185 -3.72 -14.23 24.88
C ARG A 185 -2.81 -14.68 23.72
N ALA A 186 -1.67 -14.03 23.54
CA ALA A 186 -0.72 -14.37 22.48
C ALA A 186 -0.05 -15.74 22.68
N THR A 187 0.20 -16.15 23.94
CA THR A 187 0.81 -17.45 24.25
C THR A 187 -0.18 -18.59 24.10
N LEU A 188 -1.41 -18.46 24.61
CA LEU A 188 -2.44 -19.51 24.53
C LEU A 188 -2.77 -19.91 23.08
N GLN A 189 -2.73 -18.97 22.14
CA GLN A 189 -2.90 -19.28 20.71
C GLN A 189 -1.74 -20.08 20.12
N GLY A 190 -0.53 -19.96 20.69
CA GLY A 190 0.63 -20.77 20.27
C GLY A 190 0.56 -22.21 20.76
N TYR A 191 -0.12 -22.48 21.87
CA TYR A 191 -0.28 -23.83 22.43
C TYR A 191 -1.41 -24.64 21.79
N ARG A 192 -2.34 -24.00 21.07
CA ARG A 192 -3.57 -24.65 20.57
C ARG A 192 -3.43 -25.40 19.24
N VAL A 193 -2.20 -25.65 18.76
CA VAL A 193 -1.95 -26.25 17.42
C VAL A 193 -1.40 -27.69 17.50
N ASP A 194 -1.00 -28.18 18.68
CA ASP A 194 -0.23 -29.45 18.78
C ASP A 194 -0.94 -30.61 19.50
N GLU A 195 -2.18 -30.45 19.99
CA GLU A 195 -2.87 -31.50 20.79
C GLU A 195 -3.98 -32.28 20.06
N ASP A 196 -4.18 -32.10 18.74
CA ASP A 196 -5.25 -32.83 18.00
C ASP A 196 -4.76 -33.54 16.72
N SER A 197 -3.63 -34.25 16.81
CA SER A 197 -3.26 -35.25 15.80
C SER A 197 -2.78 -36.56 16.44
N GLY A 198 -3.74 -37.44 16.72
CA GLY A 198 -3.54 -38.88 16.65
C GLY A 198 -3.12 -39.61 17.92
N SER A 199 -4.09 -39.91 18.78
CA SER A 199 -4.04 -41.14 19.59
C SER A 199 -5.37 -41.89 19.53
N GLU A 200 -5.72 -42.37 18.34
CA GLU A 200 -6.60 -43.53 18.17
C GLU A 200 -5.81 -44.63 17.46
N THR A 201 -5.11 -45.46 18.24
CA THR A 201 -4.93 -46.86 17.87
C THR A 201 -5.58 -47.68 18.97
N THR A 202 -6.78 -48.15 18.61
CA THR A 202 -7.61 -49.13 19.29
C THR A 202 -6.81 -50.33 19.78
N GLY A 203 -6.87 -50.59 21.08
CA GLY A 203 -6.61 -51.92 21.62
C GLY A 203 -7.90 -52.73 21.61
N LYS A 204 -7.94 -53.79 20.80
CA LYS A 204 -8.51 -55.11 21.09
C LYS A 204 -8.27 -56.05 19.91
#